data_AF-A0AAU4AY07-F1
#
_entry.id   AF-A0AAU4AY07-F1
#
_cell.length_a   1.000
_cell.length_b   1.000
_cell.length_c   1.000
_cell.angle_alpha   90.00
_cell.angle_beta   90.00
_cell.angle_gamma   90.00
#
_symmetry.space_group_name_H-M   'P 1'
#
loop_
_entity.id
_entity.type
_entity.pdbx_description
1 polymer ?
#
loop_
_entity_poly.entity_id
_entity_poly.type
_entity_poly.pdbx_seq_one_letter_code
_entity_poly.pdbx_strand_id
1 'polypeptide(L)'
;MALAVETATLAGESGIAVAAPRSADSTQQSAAAPAPSYGPAQAQDLASARLMARMQKRRIEALGERTDASQTFVNADGTVTYTAFAQPKWAKRNGSWVDLDATLKVGADGAVAPVASESALTLSGGGSGPLATMAVDGRTVSLTWPSRLPVPTLSGPTAT
;
A
#
# COMPACT_ATOMS: atom_id res chain seq x y z
N MET A 1 7.86 20.99 -35.99
CA MET A 1 6.54 20.55 -36.51
C MET A 1 6.63 20.68 -38.03
N ALA A 2 6.84 19.56 -38.72
CA ALA A 2 6.94 19.54 -40.18
C ALA A 2 6.14 18.33 -40.67
N LEU A 3 5.01 18.60 -41.33
CA LEU A 3 4.16 17.65 -42.01
C LEU A 3 4.59 17.63 -43.48
N ALA A 4 4.83 16.44 -44.04
CA ALA A 4 4.97 16.25 -45.48
C ALA A 4 3.91 15.23 -45.92
N VAL A 5 3.05 15.66 -46.85
CA VAL A 5 2.07 14.83 -47.57
C VAL A 5 2.53 14.81 -49.02
N GLU A 6 2.76 13.63 -49.58
CA GLU A 6 3.06 13.46 -51.01
C GLU A 6 2.01 12.55 -51.65
N THR A 7 1.29 13.12 -52.61
CA THR A 7 0.34 12.45 -53.51
C THR A 7 1.09 11.90 -54.71
N ALA A 8 0.98 10.59 -54.97
CA ALA A 8 1.54 9.96 -56.16
C ALA A 8 0.46 9.73 -57.23
N THR A 9 0.65 10.35 -58.40
CA THR A 9 -0.05 10.10 -59.66
C THR A 9 0.40 8.77 -60.26
N LEU A 10 -0.54 7.93 -60.70
CA LEU A 10 -0.24 6.71 -61.46
C LEU A 10 -0.20 7.02 -62.97
N ALA A 11 0.92 6.69 -63.61
CA ALA A 11 1.00 6.39 -65.03
C ALA A 11 1.63 5.00 -65.15
N GLY A 12 0.87 4.06 -65.73
CA GLY A 12 1.27 2.67 -65.89
C GLY A 12 1.91 2.43 -67.25
N GLU A 13 2.91 1.55 -67.28
CA GLU A 13 3.30 0.82 -68.48
C GLU A 13 3.67 -0.62 -68.10
N SER A 14 3.15 -1.55 -68.91
CA SER A 14 3.10 -2.98 -68.73
C SER A 14 4.44 -3.66 -68.97
N GLY A 15 5.02 -4.25 -67.93
CA GLY A 15 6.12 -5.22 -68.01
C GLY A 15 5.74 -6.49 -67.24
N ILE A 16 5.83 -7.64 -67.91
CA ILE A 16 5.68 -8.97 -67.30
C ILE A 16 6.83 -9.21 -66.30
N ALA A 17 6.54 -9.01 -65.02
CA ALA A 17 7.47 -9.30 -63.93
C ALA A 17 7.39 -10.79 -63.56
N VAL A 18 8.52 -11.50 -63.66
CA VAL A 18 8.67 -12.85 -63.10
C VAL A 18 8.76 -12.71 -61.57
N ALA A 19 7.71 -13.11 -60.86
CA ALA A 19 7.70 -13.15 -59.40
C ALA A 19 8.54 -14.32 -58.90
N ALA A 20 9.77 -14.03 -58.45
CA ALA A 20 10.47 -14.94 -57.54
C ALA A 20 9.65 -15.04 -56.23
N PRO A 21 9.47 -16.22 -55.62
CA PRO A 21 8.83 -16.31 -54.32
C PRO A 21 9.70 -15.53 -53.33
N ARG A 22 9.22 -14.37 -52.89
CA ARG A 22 9.73 -13.74 -51.67
C ARG A 22 9.50 -14.77 -50.59
N SER A 23 10.60 -15.34 -50.08
CA SER A 23 10.58 -16.02 -48.80
C SER A 23 9.86 -15.09 -47.86
N ALA A 24 8.73 -15.55 -47.33
CA ALA A 24 7.90 -14.78 -46.43
C ALA A 24 8.83 -14.20 -45.37
N ASP A 25 8.85 -12.87 -45.25
CA ASP A 25 9.38 -12.21 -44.09
C ASP A 25 8.63 -12.81 -42.90
N SER A 26 9.28 -13.74 -42.23
CA SER A 26 8.92 -14.14 -40.89
C SER A 26 8.98 -12.86 -40.09
N THR A 27 7.82 -12.28 -39.83
CA THR A 27 7.59 -11.34 -38.75
C THR A 27 7.99 -12.07 -37.48
N GLN A 28 9.29 -12.04 -37.18
CA GLN A 28 9.83 -12.29 -35.86
C GLN A 28 9.25 -11.19 -34.99
N GLN A 29 8.04 -11.44 -34.51
CA GLN A 29 7.44 -10.74 -33.41
C GLN A 29 8.36 -10.99 -32.22
N SER A 30 9.32 -10.08 -32.06
CA SER A 30 10.26 -10.07 -30.95
C SER A 30 9.42 -10.08 -29.68
N ALA A 31 9.33 -11.25 -29.04
CA ALA A 31 8.65 -11.39 -27.78
C ALA A 31 9.37 -10.47 -26.80
N ALA A 32 8.69 -9.39 -26.38
CA ALA A 32 9.24 -8.44 -25.44
C ALA A 32 9.72 -9.20 -24.21
N ALA A 33 11.01 -9.01 -23.87
CA ALA A 33 11.58 -9.63 -22.68
C ALA A 33 10.75 -9.24 -21.44
N PRO A 34 10.49 -10.18 -20.51
CA PRO A 34 9.67 -9.91 -19.34
C PRO A 34 10.29 -8.77 -18.53
N ALA A 35 9.45 -7.81 -18.14
CA ALA A 35 9.88 -6.70 -17.31
C ALA A 35 10.40 -7.21 -15.95
N PRO A 36 11.47 -6.61 -15.41
CA PRO A 36 11.99 -6.97 -14.10
C PRO A 36 10.94 -6.74 -13.00
N SER A 37 10.76 -7.74 -12.13
CA SER A 37 9.92 -7.64 -10.93
C SER A 37 10.76 -7.14 -9.75
N TYR A 38 10.45 -5.93 -9.28
CA TYR A 38 11.23 -5.26 -8.23
C TYR A 38 10.65 -5.42 -6.82
N GLY A 39 9.66 -6.30 -6.64
CA GLY A 39 8.96 -6.47 -5.37
C GLY A 39 8.21 -5.20 -4.92
N PRO A 40 7.96 -5.05 -3.61
CA PRO A 40 7.20 -3.92 -3.07
C PRO A 40 7.84 -2.56 -3.37
N ALA A 41 7.02 -1.55 -3.65
CA ALA A 41 7.46 -0.19 -3.97
C ALA A 41 7.72 0.65 -2.72
N GLN A 42 8.57 0.16 -1.81
CA GLN A 42 8.81 0.74 -0.49
C GLN A 42 10.28 0.59 -0.08
N ALA A 43 10.79 1.57 0.66
CA ALA A 43 12.15 1.61 1.21
C ALA A 43 12.10 2.07 2.68
N GLN A 44 13.15 1.76 3.45
CA GLN A 44 13.20 2.11 4.88
C GLN A 44 13.30 3.62 5.11
N ASP A 45 14.01 4.34 4.24
CA ASP A 45 14.31 5.77 4.39
C ASP A 45 14.27 6.52 3.04
N LEU A 46 14.30 7.84 3.11
CA LEU A 46 14.17 8.72 1.95
C LEU A 46 15.36 8.64 0.98
N ALA A 47 16.58 8.35 1.47
CA ALA A 47 17.76 8.21 0.60
C ALA A 47 17.68 6.92 -0.22
N SER A 48 17.35 5.81 0.43
CA SER A 48 17.07 4.52 -0.20
C SER A 48 15.92 4.64 -1.21
N ALA A 49 14.83 5.35 -0.86
CA ALA A 49 13.71 5.59 -1.75
C ALA A 49 14.12 6.37 -3.02
N ARG A 50 15.00 7.38 -2.90
CA ARG A 50 15.54 8.13 -4.06
C ARG A 50 16.33 7.25 -5.02
N LEU A 51 17.22 6.42 -4.48
CA LEU A 51 18.02 5.51 -5.29
C LEU A 51 17.11 4.53 -6.05
N MET A 52 16.18 3.89 -5.33
CA MET A 52 15.25 2.92 -5.90
C MET A 52 14.32 3.55 -6.93
N ALA A 53 13.79 4.74 -6.67
CA ALA A 53 12.87 5.41 -7.59
C ALA A 53 13.54 5.73 -8.94
N ARG A 54 14.79 6.18 -8.91
CA ARG A 54 15.58 6.44 -10.13
C ARG A 54 15.94 5.15 -10.87
N MET A 55 16.45 4.14 -10.16
CA MET A 55 16.87 2.87 -10.78
C MET A 55 15.70 2.09 -11.36
N GLN A 56 14.58 2.04 -10.64
CA GLN A 56 13.40 1.24 -11.00
C GLN A 56 12.38 2.03 -11.83
N LYS A 57 12.60 3.34 -12.02
CA LYS A 57 11.72 4.26 -12.76
C LYS A 57 10.26 4.21 -12.28
N ARG A 58 10.05 4.08 -10.97
CA ARG A 58 8.72 4.05 -10.35
C ARG A 58 8.70 4.83 -9.04
N ARG A 59 7.51 5.21 -8.59
CA ARG A 59 7.31 5.86 -7.28
C ARG A 59 7.59 4.86 -6.16
N ILE A 60 8.39 5.25 -5.17
CA ILE A 60 8.77 4.43 -4.01
C ILE A 60 8.38 5.16 -2.74
N GLU A 61 7.73 4.48 -1.81
CA GLU A 61 7.43 5.02 -0.49
C GLU A 61 8.63 4.97 0.45
N ALA A 62 8.83 6.02 1.24
CA ALA A 62 9.81 6.06 2.33
C ALA A 62 9.09 5.74 3.66
N LEU A 63 9.19 4.49 4.13
CA LEU A 63 8.46 4.03 5.32
C LEU A 63 8.88 4.73 6.62
N GLY A 64 10.14 5.17 6.72
CA GLY A 64 10.64 5.95 7.85
C GLY A 64 9.97 7.32 8.01
N GLU A 65 9.34 7.82 6.94
CA GLU A 65 8.59 9.07 6.91
C GLU A 65 7.07 8.85 7.05
N ARG A 66 6.60 7.60 7.12
CA ARG A 66 5.18 7.29 7.28
C ARG A 66 4.75 7.58 8.72
N THR A 67 3.61 8.24 8.89
CA THR A 67 2.89 8.35 10.17
C THR A 67 1.57 7.58 10.11
N ASP A 68 0.84 7.58 11.22
CA ASP A 68 -0.53 7.09 11.34
C ASP A 68 -1.49 7.69 10.29
N ALA A 69 -1.25 8.93 9.88
CA ALA A 69 -2.09 9.71 8.97
C ALA A 69 -1.33 10.31 7.78
N SER A 70 -0.10 9.88 7.48
CA SER A 70 0.66 10.42 6.34
C SER A 70 1.62 9.43 5.69
N GLN A 71 1.90 9.66 4.41
CA GLN A 71 2.84 8.89 3.60
C GLN A 71 3.72 9.84 2.78
N THR A 72 4.99 9.48 2.62
CA THR A 72 5.95 10.21 1.79
C THR A 72 6.50 9.29 0.71
N PHE A 73 6.49 9.77 -0.53
CA PHE A 73 6.94 9.04 -1.69
C PHE A 73 8.01 9.81 -2.45
N VAL A 74 8.97 9.10 -3.02
CA VAL A 74 9.88 9.63 -4.02
C VAL A 74 9.45 9.16 -5.40
N ASN A 75 9.24 10.09 -6.31
CA ASN A 75 8.82 9.82 -7.68
C ASN A 75 10.03 9.50 -8.57
N ALA A 76 9.78 8.87 -9.72
CA ALA A 76 10.82 8.47 -10.66
C ALA A 76 11.63 9.66 -11.22
N ASP A 77 11.01 10.85 -11.30
CA ASP A 77 11.64 12.11 -11.72
C ASP A 77 12.48 12.77 -10.61
N GLY A 78 12.49 12.20 -9.41
CA GLY A 78 13.21 12.71 -8.24
C GLY A 78 12.43 13.71 -7.39
N THR A 79 11.21 14.06 -7.77
CA THR A 79 10.32 14.86 -6.91
C THR A 79 9.82 14.04 -5.71
N VAL A 80 9.35 14.73 -4.66
CA VAL A 80 8.80 14.10 -3.46
C VAL A 80 7.31 14.44 -3.37
N THR A 81 6.48 13.42 -3.12
CA THR A 81 5.05 13.58 -2.87
C THR A 81 4.75 13.25 -1.41
N TYR A 82 4.12 14.19 -0.71
CA TYR A 82 3.57 13.98 0.62
C TYR A 82 2.05 13.86 0.55
N THR A 83 1.48 12.86 1.20
CA THR A 83 0.03 12.66 1.30
C THR A 83 -0.34 12.59 2.77
N ALA A 84 -1.29 13.43 3.20
CA ALA A 84 -1.83 13.42 4.55
C ALA A 84 -3.33 13.15 4.53
N PHE A 85 -3.82 12.56 5.61
CA PHE A 85 -5.22 12.23 5.83
C PHE A 85 -5.75 13.03 7.03
N ALA A 86 -7.02 13.40 6.98
CA ALA A 86 -7.67 14.13 8.07
C ALA A 86 -7.83 13.29 9.34
N GLN A 87 -7.76 11.96 9.21
CA GLN A 87 -7.87 10.99 10.29
C GLN A 87 -6.79 9.92 10.13
N PRO A 88 -6.35 9.29 11.24
CA PRO A 88 -5.46 8.14 11.21
C PRO A 88 -6.01 7.01 10.33
N LYS A 89 -5.11 6.38 9.59
CA LYS A 89 -5.39 5.22 8.73
C LYS A 89 -4.63 3.98 9.14
N TRP A 90 -3.48 4.15 9.81
CA TRP A 90 -2.60 3.07 10.21
C TRP A 90 -2.24 3.14 11.68
N ALA A 91 -1.99 1.99 12.28
CA ALA A 91 -1.34 1.85 13.57
C ALA A 91 0.02 1.16 13.42
N LYS A 92 0.97 1.49 14.29
CA LYS A 92 2.27 0.82 14.33
C LYS A 92 2.21 -0.37 15.28
N ARG A 93 2.37 -1.59 14.76
CA ARG A 93 2.38 -2.85 15.51
C ARG A 93 3.66 -3.60 15.22
N ASN A 94 4.41 -3.95 16.26
CA ASN A 94 5.68 -4.70 16.16
C ASN A 94 6.64 -4.10 15.10
N GLY A 95 6.74 -2.77 15.07
CA GLY A 95 7.58 -2.04 14.11
C GLY A 95 7.00 -1.88 12.70
N SER A 96 5.86 -2.51 12.38
CA SER A 96 5.20 -2.44 11.07
C SER A 96 3.93 -1.63 11.10
N TRP A 97 3.64 -0.92 10.01
CA TRP A 97 2.38 -0.22 9.81
C TRP A 97 1.30 -1.20 9.32
N VAL A 98 0.17 -1.22 10.01
CA VAL A 98 -1.02 -2.01 9.63
C VAL A 98 -2.23 -1.10 9.54
N ASP A 99 -3.18 -1.43 8.68
CA ASP A 99 -4.45 -0.69 8.60
C ASP A 99 -5.18 -0.77 9.94
N LEU A 100 -5.88 0.31 10.31
CA LEU A 100 -6.73 0.31 11.49
C LEU A 100 -7.87 -0.71 11.32
N ASP A 101 -8.07 -1.52 12.34
CA ASP A 101 -9.09 -2.55 12.42
C ASP A 101 -9.66 -2.59 13.84
N ALA A 102 -10.84 -2.00 13.97
CA ALA A 102 -11.54 -1.89 15.25
C ALA A 102 -12.20 -3.21 15.69
N THR A 103 -12.16 -4.27 14.88
CA THR A 103 -12.74 -5.57 15.23
C THR A 103 -12.15 -6.08 16.54
N LEU A 104 -13.01 -6.43 17.49
CA LEU A 104 -12.60 -6.91 18.81
C LEU A 104 -12.30 -8.40 18.78
N LYS A 105 -11.25 -8.78 19.49
CA LYS A 105 -10.86 -10.17 19.73
C LYS A 105 -10.53 -10.40 21.19
N VAL A 106 -10.75 -11.64 21.65
CA VAL A 106 -10.32 -12.10 22.97
C VAL A 106 -8.85 -12.53 22.89
N GLY A 107 -8.02 -11.99 23.76
CA GLY A 107 -6.62 -12.36 23.96
C GLY A 107 -6.47 -13.65 24.76
N ALA A 108 -5.25 -14.19 24.79
CA ALA A 108 -4.94 -15.41 25.54
C ALA A 108 -5.09 -15.24 27.06
N ASP A 109 -4.99 -14.00 27.55
CA ASP A 109 -5.22 -13.58 28.93
C ASP A 109 -6.70 -13.34 29.26
N GLY A 110 -7.60 -13.55 28.29
CA GLY A 110 -9.04 -13.32 28.42
C GLY A 110 -9.46 -11.86 28.26
N ALA A 111 -8.52 -10.93 28.07
CA ALA A 111 -8.84 -9.53 27.81
C ALA A 111 -9.35 -9.33 26.38
N VAL A 112 -10.12 -8.28 26.14
CA VAL A 112 -10.68 -7.97 24.82
C VAL A 112 -9.97 -6.75 24.24
N ALA A 113 -9.53 -6.80 22.99
CA ALA A 113 -8.86 -5.67 22.36
C ALA A 113 -9.16 -5.59 20.85
N PRO A 114 -9.10 -4.40 20.23
CA PRO A 114 -9.14 -4.26 18.78
C PRO A 114 -7.97 -5.00 18.10
N VAL A 115 -8.19 -5.48 16.88
CA VAL A 115 -7.12 -6.08 16.05
C VAL A 115 -6.00 -5.07 15.81
N ALA A 116 -6.34 -3.84 15.41
CA ALA A 116 -5.39 -2.74 15.22
C ALA A 116 -6.03 -1.39 15.55
N SER A 117 -5.45 -0.68 16.51
CA SER A 117 -5.89 0.63 16.97
C SER A 117 -4.68 1.52 17.23
N GLU A 118 -4.86 2.83 17.07
CA GLU A 118 -3.83 3.83 17.35
C GLU A 118 -3.42 3.84 18.83
N SER A 119 -4.41 3.80 19.72
CA SER A 119 -4.21 3.67 21.16
C SER A 119 -4.21 2.21 21.60
N ALA A 120 -3.52 1.92 22.71
CA ALA A 120 -3.59 0.60 23.33
C ALA A 120 -4.83 0.52 24.22
N LEU A 121 -5.98 0.15 23.63
CA LEU A 121 -7.24 -0.10 24.33
C LEU A 121 -7.35 -1.58 24.70
N THR A 122 -7.67 -1.85 25.96
CA THR A 122 -8.04 -3.16 26.48
C THR A 122 -9.37 -3.04 27.21
N LEU A 123 -10.32 -3.89 26.86
CA LEU A 123 -11.62 -4.05 27.48
C LEU A 123 -11.61 -5.32 28.34
N SER A 124 -12.43 -5.32 29.39
CA SER A 124 -12.55 -6.47 30.28
C SER A 124 -13.12 -7.69 29.57
N GLY A 125 -12.58 -8.87 29.88
CA GLY A 125 -13.24 -10.16 29.60
C GLY A 125 -14.28 -10.57 30.64
N GLY A 126 -14.60 -9.69 31.59
CA GLY A 126 -15.41 -9.97 32.77
C GLY A 126 -14.58 -10.14 34.05
N GLY A 127 -15.25 -10.41 35.17
CA GLY A 127 -14.60 -10.61 36.47
C GLY A 127 -14.47 -9.33 37.29
N SER A 128 -13.41 -9.20 38.08
CA SER A 128 -13.23 -8.09 39.05
C SER A 128 -12.22 -7.02 38.61
N GLY A 129 -11.71 -7.12 37.38
CA GLY A 129 -10.77 -6.15 36.82
C GLY A 129 -11.45 -4.84 36.39
N PRO A 130 -10.67 -3.87 35.88
CA PRO A 130 -11.23 -2.66 35.26
C PRO A 130 -12.12 -3.02 34.06
N LEU A 131 -13.13 -2.19 33.79
CA LEU A 131 -13.98 -2.27 32.60
C LEU A 131 -13.15 -2.03 31.33
N ALA A 132 -12.31 -0.99 31.37
CA ALA A 132 -11.45 -0.63 30.26
C ALA A 132 -10.16 -0.01 30.78
N THR A 133 -9.06 -0.27 30.08
CA THR A 133 -7.77 0.38 30.26
C THR A 133 -7.29 0.86 28.91
N MET A 134 -6.90 2.13 28.83
CA MET A 134 -6.35 2.73 27.63
C MET A 134 -4.98 3.35 27.93
N ALA A 135 -4.00 3.05 27.09
CA ALA A 135 -2.70 3.69 27.13
C ALA A 135 -2.42 4.50 25.86
N VAL A 136 -2.00 5.75 26.04
CA VAL A 136 -1.66 6.73 24.99
C VAL A 136 -0.44 7.51 25.47
N ASP A 137 0.59 7.63 24.64
CA ASP A 137 1.81 8.40 24.94
C ASP A 137 2.43 8.12 26.32
N GLY A 138 2.48 6.83 26.69
CA GLY A 138 3.03 6.38 27.98
C GLY A 138 2.16 6.70 29.21
N ARG A 139 0.97 7.26 29.01
CA ARG A 139 -0.01 7.53 30.08
C ARG A 139 -1.11 6.48 30.03
N THR A 140 -1.62 6.11 31.19
CA THR A 140 -2.67 5.09 31.32
C THR A 140 -3.87 5.65 32.06
N VAL A 141 -5.05 5.43 31.50
CA VAL A 141 -6.34 5.71 32.14
C VAL A 141 -7.11 4.40 32.24
N SER A 142 -7.69 4.13 33.40
CA SER A 142 -8.52 2.96 33.64
C SER A 142 -9.90 3.38 34.14
N LEU A 143 -10.92 2.73 33.60
CA LEU A 143 -12.30 2.85 34.04
C LEU A 143 -12.67 1.59 34.83
N THR A 144 -13.11 1.77 36.08
CA THR A 144 -13.50 0.66 36.97
C THR A 144 -15.00 0.42 36.94
N TRP A 145 -15.41 -0.80 37.30
CA TRP A 145 -16.81 -1.18 37.46
C TRP A 145 -17.14 -1.43 38.94
N PRO A 146 -18.31 -1.02 39.44
CA PRO A 146 -18.64 -1.11 40.88
C PRO A 146 -18.89 -2.54 41.37
N SER A 147 -19.21 -3.47 40.47
CA SER A 147 -19.48 -4.87 40.77
C SER A 147 -18.65 -5.81 39.89
N ARG A 148 -18.89 -7.12 39.95
CA ARG A 148 -18.26 -8.07 39.04
C ARG A 148 -18.80 -7.85 37.62
N LEU A 149 -17.91 -7.67 36.67
CA LEU A 149 -18.25 -7.53 35.25
C LEU A 149 -18.72 -8.87 34.67
N PRO A 150 -19.80 -8.88 33.87
CA PRO A 150 -20.16 -10.02 33.05
C PRO A 150 -19.10 -10.26 31.98
N VAL A 151 -19.03 -11.50 31.49
CA VAL A 151 -18.21 -11.84 30.31
C VAL A 151 -18.90 -11.25 29.08
N PRO A 152 -18.22 -10.45 28.24
CA PRO A 152 -18.85 -9.82 27.09
C PRO A 152 -19.04 -10.80 25.93
N THR A 153 -20.03 -10.50 25.12
CA THR A 153 -20.22 -11.04 23.77
C THR A 153 -19.68 -10.05 22.74
N LEU A 154 -18.99 -10.56 21.70
CA LEU A 154 -18.35 -9.70 20.70
C LEU A 154 -19.08 -9.76 19.36
N SER A 155 -19.25 -8.58 18.75
CA SER A 155 -19.78 -8.42 17.40
C SER A 155 -19.02 -7.32 16.68
N GLY A 156 -18.06 -7.70 15.82
CA GLY A 156 -17.19 -6.75 15.14
C GLY A 156 -16.49 -5.82 16.13
N PRO A 157 -16.66 -4.49 16.06
CA PRO A 157 -16.06 -3.53 16.99
C PRO A 157 -16.83 -3.35 18.32
N THR A 158 -17.84 -4.18 18.61
CA THR A 158 -18.74 -4.02 19.77
C THR A 158 -18.58 -5.15 20.77
N ALA A 159 -18.57 -4.81 22.07
CA ALA A 159 -18.63 -5.73 23.20
C ALA A 159 -19.85 -5.41 24.07
N THR A 160 -20.68 -6.42 24.38
CA THR A 160 -21.91 -6.29 25.20
C THR A 160 -22.03 -7.36 26.27
#